data_AF-A0AAD4M1X6-F1
#
_entry.id   AF-A0AAD4M1X6-F1
#
_cell.length_a   1.000
_cell.length_b   1.000
_cell.length_c   1.000
_cell.angle_alpha   90.00
_cell.angle_beta   90.00
_cell.angle_gamma   90.00
#
_symmetry.space_group_name_H-M   'P 1'
#
loop_
_entity.id
_entity.type
_entity.pdbx_description
1 polymer ?
#
loop_
_entity_poly.entity_id
_entity_poly.type
_entity_poly.pdbx_seq_one_letter_code
_entity_poly.pdbx_strand_id
1 'polypeptide(L)'
;IAGPPVYAEDSNRIDFDIELPLWGVTWVLKGYVDKSTLEIDAAFSVKIPIIGSFQLARVKGNLQDGVKVTFGVSVLHGDARFYSSNGWLYVDLSATVFGKVYGPISIRLIPLFPLPVSQNV
;
A
#
# COMPACT_ATOMS: atom_id res chain seq x y z
N ILE A 1 23.38 -29.63 -15.06
CA ILE A 1 21.90 -29.58 -14.95
C ILE A 1 21.62 -28.70 -13.74
N ALA A 2 21.34 -27.42 -13.97
CA ALA A 2 20.90 -26.52 -12.91
C ALA A 2 19.40 -26.75 -12.72
N GLY A 3 18.99 -27.17 -11.53
CA GLY A 3 17.57 -27.34 -11.22
C GLY A 3 16.83 -26.00 -11.34
N PRO A 4 15.50 -26.02 -11.55
CA PRO A 4 14.72 -24.79 -11.52
C PRO A 4 14.91 -24.10 -10.16
N PRO A 5 14.89 -22.76 -10.10
CA PRO A 5 14.91 -22.05 -8.83
C PRO A 5 13.73 -22.54 -7.98
N VAL A 6 14.04 -23.14 -6.84
CA VAL A 6 13.04 -23.47 -5.83
C VAL A 6 12.64 -22.15 -5.19
N TYR A 7 11.47 -21.63 -5.59
CA TYR A 7 10.78 -20.65 -4.75
C TYR A 7 10.42 -21.40 -3.48
N ALA A 8 11.08 -21.09 -2.37
CA ALA A 8 10.59 -21.50 -1.05
C ALA A 8 9.29 -20.71 -0.80
N GLU A 9 8.20 -21.21 -1.39
CA GLU A 9 6.85 -20.68 -1.36
C GLU A 9 6.21 -21.07 -0.02
N ASP A 10 6.74 -20.52 1.07
CA ASP A 10 6.17 -20.77 2.41
C ASP A 10 6.25 -19.53 3.32
N SER A 11 6.52 -18.37 2.73
CA SER A 11 6.32 -17.12 3.43
C SER A 11 4.83 -16.80 3.39
N ASN A 12 4.11 -17.05 4.48
CA ASN A 12 2.78 -16.47 4.73
C ASN A 12 2.81 -14.94 4.80
N ARG A 13 3.96 -14.32 4.55
CA ARG A 13 4.18 -12.88 4.60
C ARG A 13 4.58 -12.34 3.23
N ILE A 14 3.99 -11.20 2.84
CA ILE A 14 4.44 -10.39 1.71
C ILE A 14 5.00 -9.10 2.28
N ASP A 15 6.31 -8.90 2.15
CA ASP A 15 6.95 -7.62 2.42
C ASP A 15 6.87 -6.72 1.18
N PHE A 16 6.68 -5.42 1.40
CA PHE A 16 6.61 -4.44 0.33
C PHE A 16 7.21 -3.09 0.72
N ASP A 17 7.67 -2.38 -0.29
CA ASP A 17 8.12 -0.99 -0.24
C ASP A 17 7.61 -0.32 -1.52
N ILE A 18 6.45 0.33 -1.43
CA ILE A 18 5.70 0.86 -2.58
C ILE A 18 5.81 2.37 -2.57
N GLU A 19 6.25 2.93 -3.70
CA GLU A 19 6.33 4.37 -3.91
C GLU A 19 5.35 4.81 -5.02
N LEU A 20 4.52 5.81 -4.71
CA LEU A 20 3.52 6.37 -5.63
C LEU A 20 3.77 7.87 -5.81
N PRO A 21 4.42 8.29 -6.90
CA PRO A 21 4.60 9.71 -7.20
C PRO A 21 3.29 10.31 -7.73
N LEU A 22 2.57 11.06 -6.88
CA LEU A 22 1.27 11.67 -7.19
C LEU A 22 1.16 13.05 -6.54
N TRP A 23 0.53 14.00 -7.24
CA TRP A 23 0.22 15.35 -6.73
C TRP A 23 1.45 16.13 -6.23
N GLY A 24 2.61 15.93 -6.85
CA GLY A 24 3.85 16.62 -6.53
C GLY A 24 4.57 16.11 -5.28
N VAL A 25 4.12 14.99 -4.70
CA VAL A 25 4.74 14.29 -3.58
C VAL A 25 4.90 12.80 -3.90
N THR A 26 5.69 12.08 -3.11
CA THR A 26 5.80 10.61 -3.22
C THR A 26 5.19 9.98 -1.98
N TRP A 27 4.08 9.26 -2.16
CA TRP A 27 3.49 8.47 -1.08
C TRP A 27 4.25 7.16 -0.96
N VAL A 28 4.58 6.76 0.26
CA VAL A 28 5.36 5.56 0.54
C VAL A 28 4.59 4.69 1.50
N LEU A 29 4.36 3.44 1.10
CA LEU A 29 3.79 2.41 1.96
C LEU A 29 4.81 1.30 2.11
N LYS A 30 5.33 1.13 3.33
CA LYS A 30 6.37 0.14 3.63
C LYS A 30 5.97 -0.74 4.80
N GLY A 31 6.01 -2.04 4.62
CA GLY A 31 5.59 -2.97 5.66
C GLY A 31 5.38 -4.37 5.12
N TYR A 32 4.48 -5.10 5.76
CA TYR A 32 4.11 -6.44 5.32
C TYR A 32 2.62 -6.72 5.49
N VAL A 33 2.16 -7.75 4.77
CA VAL A 33 0.86 -8.38 4.96
C VAL A 33 1.06 -9.86 5.26
N ASP A 34 0.39 -10.36 6.29
CA ASP A 34 0.21 -11.79 6.52
C ASP A 34 -0.93 -12.29 5.61
N LYS A 35 -0.62 -13.15 4.64
CA LYS A 35 -1.57 -13.72 3.69
C LYS A 35 -2.58 -14.67 4.34
N SER A 36 -2.27 -15.25 5.48
CA SER A 36 -3.15 -16.22 6.16
C SER A 36 -4.27 -15.52 6.93
N THR A 37 -3.97 -14.36 7.52
CA THR A 37 -4.93 -13.57 8.31
C THR A 37 -5.41 -12.32 7.58
N LEU A 38 -4.69 -11.89 6.54
CA LEU A 38 -4.80 -10.59 5.89
C LEU A 38 -4.54 -9.40 6.82
N GLU A 39 -3.78 -9.62 7.89
CA GLU A 39 -3.29 -8.53 8.74
C GLU A 39 -2.17 -7.75 8.04
N ILE A 40 -2.30 -6.43 8.01
CA ILE A 40 -1.26 -5.50 7.57
C ILE A 40 -0.58 -4.87 8.78
N ASP A 41 0.74 -4.68 8.69
CA ASP A 41 1.50 -3.77 9.54
C ASP A 41 2.49 -2.98 8.67
N ALA A 42 2.17 -1.70 8.44
CA ALA A 42 2.93 -0.85 7.54
C ALA A 42 3.06 0.59 8.05
N ALA A 43 4.15 1.25 7.69
CA ALA A 43 4.30 2.69 7.79
C ALA A 43 3.80 3.34 6.50
N PHE A 44 2.88 4.28 6.64
CA PHE A 44 2.45 5.17 5.56
C PHE A 44 3.13 6.52 5.73
N SER A 45 3.89 6.93 4.73
CA SER A 45 4.73 8.12 4.76
C SER A 45 4.58 8.92 3.48
N VAL A 46 5.07 10.16 3.50
CA VAL A 46 5.16 11.01 2.31
C VAL A 46 6.55 11.62 2.20
N LYS A 47 7.11 11.62 0.99
CA LYS A 47 8.31 12.38 0.63
C LYS A 47 7.85 13.63 -0.12
N ILE A 48 8.19 14.79 0.41
CA ILE A 48 7.90 16.09 -0.19
C ILE A 48 9.22 16.64 -0.73
N PRO A 49 9.31 16.95 -2.05
CA PRO A 49 10.52 17.54 -2.62
C PRO A 49 10.98 18.75 -1.82
N ILE A 50 12.29 18.85 -1.57
CA ILE A 50 12.95 19.93 -0.82
C ILE A 50 12.66 19.92 0.69
N ILE A 51 11.45 19.57 1.14
CA ILE A 51 11.06 19.60 2.56
C ILE A 51 11.56 18.37 3.32
N GLY A 52 11.46 17.17 2.73
CA GLY A 52 11.92 15.92 3.36
C GLY A 52 10.85 14.82 3.42
N SER A 53 11.06 13.84 4.29
CA SER A 53 10.17 12.67 4.45
C SER A 53 9.48 12.69 5.80
N PHE A 54 8.18 12.40 5.81
CA PHE A 54 7.35 12.42 7.01
C PHE A 54 6.54 11.14 7.10
N GLN A 55 6.61 10.46 8.25
CA GLN A 55 5.68 9.38 8.54
C GLN A 55 4.32 10.00 8.90
N LEU A 56 3.29 9.59 8.18
CA LEU A 56 1.93 10.11 8.30
C LEU A 56 1.09 9.28 9.26
N ALA A 57 1.18 7.97 9.16
CA ALA A 57 0.43 7.03 9.99
C ALA A 57 1.11 5.66 10.03
N ARG A 58 0.75 4.86 11.04
CA ARG A 58 0.96 3.41 11.01
C ARG A 58 -0.35 2.74 10.63
N VAL A 59 -0.32 1.91 9.61
CA VAL A 59 -1.45 1.13 9.11
C VAL A 59 -1.36 -0.25 9.73
N LYS A 60 -2.21 -0.52 10.72
CA LYS A 60 -2.28 -1.83 11.38
C LYS A 60 -3.73 -2.29 11.49
N GLY A 61 -4.02 -3.50 11.01
CA GLY A 61 -5.36 -4.08 11.08
C GLY A 61 -5.62 -5.15 10.01
N ASN A 62 -6.87 -5.60 9.90
CA ASN A 62 -7.26 -6.59 8.90
C ASN A 62 -7.69 -5.93 7.58
N LEU A 63 -7.12 -6.36 6.46
CA LEU A 63 -7.43 -5.82 5.14
C LEU A 63 -8.79 -6.23 4.59
N GLN A 64 -9.44 -7.28 5.11
CA GLN A 64 -10.81 -7.65 4.73
C GLN A 64 -11.82 -6.61 5.24
N ASP A 65 -11.63 -6.13 6.47
CA ASP A 65 -12.46 -5.06 7.06
C ASP A 65 -12.11 -3.68 6.44
N GLY A 66 -10.84 -3.55 6.05
CA GLY A 66 -10.24 -2.33 5.53
C GLY A 66 -9.77 -1.42 6.65
N VAL A 67 -8.55 -0.94 6.53
CA VAL A 67 -7.87 -0.11 7.52
C VAL A 67 -7.90 1.33 7.07
N LYS A 68 -8.62 2.18 7.83
CA LYS A 68 -8.70 3.63 7.57
C LYS A 68 -7.71 4.37 8.46
N VAL A 69 -7.01 5.33 7.88
CA VAL A 69 -6.14 6.25 8.60
C VAL A 69 -6.41 7.68 8.13
N THR A 70 -6.53 8.59 9.08
CA THR A 70 -6.51 10.04 8.84
C THR A 70 -5.11 10.54 9.15
N PHE A 71 -4.56 11.40 8.30
CA PHE A 71 -3.21 11.92 8.44
C PHE A 71 -3.15 13.43 8.27
N GLY A 72 -2.12 14.04 8.86
CA GLY A 72 -1.92 15.47 8.77
C GLY A 72 -0.51 15.90 9.17
N VAL A 73 0.13 16.66 8.30
CA VAL A 73 1.29 17.51 8.54
C VAL A 73 0.99 18.89 7.95
N SER A 74 1.74 19.93 8.34
CA SER A 74 1.37 21.34 8.05
C SER A 74 0.87 21.63 6.63
N VAL A 75 1.49 21.06 5.60
CA VAL A 75 1.15 21.31 4.18
C VAL A 75 0.33 20.20 3.51
N LEU A 76 0.00 19.13 4.25
CA LEU A 76 -0.63 17.93 3.71
C LEU A 76 -1.52 17.26 4.75
N HIS A 77 -2.80 17.06 4.45
CA HIS A 77 -3.74 16.31 5.30
C HIS A 77 -4.75 15.55 4.46
N GLY A 78 -5.33 14.49 5.01
CA GLY A 78 -6.28 13.66 4.27
C GLY A 78 -6.55 12.32 4.93
N ASP A 79 -7.09 11.41 4.12
CA ASP A 79 -7.53 10.09 4.54
C ASP A 79 -7.05 9.04 3.54
N ALA A 80 -6.66 7.87 4.05
CA ALA A 80 -6.36 6.69 3.27
C ALA A 80 -7.11 5.47 3.83
N ARG A 81 -7.66 4.64 2.94
CA ARG A 81 -8.23 3.33 3.28
C ARG A 81 -7.47 2.24 2.55
N PHE A 82 -6.86 1.32 3.28
CA PHE A 82 -6.18 0.15 2.75
C PHE A 82 -7.08 -1.07 2.87
N TYR A 83 -7.25 -1.84 1.80
CA TYR A 83 -8.13 -3.01 1.82
C TYR A 83 -7.70 -4.06 0.79
N SER A 84 -8.14 -5.30 1.02
CA SER A 84 -8.00 -6.39 0.07
C SER A 84 -9.26 -6.49 -0.79
N SER A 85 -9.09 -6.61 -2.11
CA SER A 85 -10.19 -6.91 -3.03
C SER A 85 -9.67 -7.73 -4.19
N ASN A 86 -10.39 -8.79 -4.57
CA ASN A 86 -10.02 -9.70 -5.67
C ASN A 86 -8.56 -10.21 -5.60
N GLY A 87 -8.04 -10.39 -4.38
CA GLY A 87 -6.68 -10.83 -4.13
C GLY A 87 -5.59 -9.79 -4.37
N TRP A 88 -5.94 -8.50 -4.40
CA TRP A 88 -5.00 -7.38 -4.47
C TRP A 88 -5.14 -6.45 -3.28
N LEU A 89 -4.03 -5.82 -2.89
CA LEU A 89 -4.02 -4.69 -1.98
C LEU A 89 -4.39 -3.42 -2.75
N TYR A 90 -5.36 -2.69 -2.22
CA TYR A 90 -5.80 -1.38 -2.72
C TYR A 90 -5.58 -0.29 -1.68
N VAL A 91 -5.44 0.94 -2.17
CA VAL A 91 -5.57 2.14 -1.35
C VAL A 91 -6.58 3.10 -1.99
N ASP A 92 -7.59 3.51 -1.23
CA ASP A 92 -8.39 4.69 -1.53
C ASP A 92 -7.73 5.88 -0.85
N LEU A 93 -7.39 6.93 -1.62
CA LEU A 93 -6.65 8.08 -1.13
C LEU A 93 -7.35 9.39 -1.49
N SER A 94 -7.53 10.25 -0.49
CA SER A 94 -7.94 11.65 -0.65
C SER A 94 -7.04 12.54 0.20
N ALA A 95 -6.53 13.63 -0.37
CA ALA A 95 -5.62 14.51 0.35
C ALA A 95 -5.71 15.97 -0.14
N THR A 96 -5.55 16.90 0.79
CA THR A 96 -5.17 18.27 0.49
C THR A 96 -3.65 18.35 0.50
N VAL A 97 -3.04 18.81 -0.60
CA VAL A 97 -1.59 18.97 -0.75
C VAL A 97 -1.31 20.39 -1.21
N PHE A 98 -0.52 21.14 -0.44
CA PHE A 98 -0.25 22.57 -0.67
C PHE A 98 -1.51 23.41 -0.88
N GLY A 99 -2.56 23.12 -0.10
CA GLY A 99 -3.85 23.83 -0.16
C GLY A 99 -4.77 23.41 -1.32
N LYS A 100 -4.37 22.46 -2.17
CA LYS A 100 -5.21 21.90 -3.24
C LYS A 100 -5.77 20.54 -2.85
N VAL A 101 -7.07 20.35 -3.01
CA VAL A 101 -7.76 19.08 -2.70
C VAL A 101 -7.63 18.11 -3.87
N TYR A 102 -7.32 16.85 -3.58
CA TYR A 102 -7.22 15.75 -4.53
C TYR A 102 -7.97 14.51 -4.04
N GLY A 103 -8.48 13.73 -4.99
CA GLY A 103 -9.19 12.48 -4.73
C GLY A 103 -10.69 12.66 -4.42
N PRO A 104 -11.37 11.58 -4.00
CA PRO A 104 -10.83 10.24 -3.77
C PRO A 104 -10.39 9.54 -5.06
N ILE A 105 -9.27 8.82 -5.01
CA ILE A 105 -8.83 7.89 -6.06
C ILE A 105 -8.58 6.50 -5.47
N SER A 106 -8.90 5.45 -6.22
CA SER A 106 -8.62 4.07 -5.84
C SER A 106 -7.46 3.53 -6.67
N ILE A 107 -6.42 3.07 -5.99
CA ILE A 107 -5.18 2.60 -6.62
C ILE A 107 -4.96 1.14 -6.25
N ARG A 108 -4.78 0.29 -7.27
CA ARG A 108 -4.36 -1.09 -7.10
C ARG A 108 -2.85 -1.14 -6.90
N LEU A 109 -2.38 -1.71 -5.80
CA LEU A 109 -0.97 -1.70 -5.40
C LEU A 109 -0.25 -2.98 -5.83
N ILE A 110 -0.44 -4.08 -5.08
CA ILE A 110 0.27 -5.35 -5.30
C ILE A 110 -0.70 -6.53 -5.17
N PRO A 111 -0.43 -7.66 -5.85
CA PRO A 111 -1.19 -8.88 -5.63
C PRO A 111 -0.84 -9.46 -4.25
N LEU A 112 -1.85 -9.92 -3.53
CA LEU A 112 -1.71 -10.61 -2.24
C LEU A 112 -1.70 -12.15 -2.40
N PHE A 113 -2.28 -12.62 -3.50
CA PHE A 113 -2.29 -14.03 -3.87
C PHE A 113 -1.76 -14.19 -5.30
N PRO A 114 -1.25 -15.38 -5.66
CA PRO A 114 -0.90 -15.69 -7.04
C PRO A 114 -2.08 -15.36 -7.96
N LEU A 115 -1.83 -14.64 -9.04
CA LEU A 115 -2.86 -14.45 -10.05
C LEU A 115 -3.21 -15.82 -10.64
N PRO A 116 -4.49 -16.13 -10.87
CA PRO A 116 -4.83 -17.33 -11.61
C PRO A 116 -4.12 -17.25 -12.97
N VAL A 117 -3.20 -18.19 -13.20
CA VAL A 117 -2.54 -18.32 -14.50
C VAL A 117 -3.66 -18.65 -15.47
N SER A 118 -3.91 -17.76 -16.43
CA SER A 118 -4.78 -18.08 -17.56
C SER A 118 -4.13 -19.25 -18.30
N GLN A 119 -4.65 -20.46 -18.06
CA GLN A 119 -4.34 -21.59 -18.90
C GLN A 119 -5.07 -21.33 -20.22
N ASN A 120 -4.35 -20.72 -21.17
CA ASN A 120 -4.77 -20.75 -22.56
C ASN A 120 -4.75 -22.22 -22.99
N VAL A 121 -5.94 -22.82 -23.10
CA VAL A 121 -6.18 -24.09 -23.78
C VAL A 121 -6.54 -23.79 -25.23
#